data_AF-A0A2W4LKG8-F1
#
_entry.id   AF-A0A2W4LKG8-F1
#
_cell.length_a   1.000
_cell.length_b   1.000
_cell.length_c   1.000
_cell.angle_alpha   90.00
_cell.angle_beta   90.00
_cell.angle_gamma   90.00
#
_symmetry.space_group_name_H-M   'P 1'
#
loop_
_entity.id
_entity.type
_entity.pdbx_description
1 polymer ?
#
loop_
_entity_poly.entity_id
_entity_poly.type
_entity_poly.pdbx_seq_one_letter_code
_entity_poly.pdbx_strand_id
1 'polypeptide(L)'
;MALQKAPTHSSGCARSGAALARCATLSLVLFGSGCAETGAPGPPLGRDSGARPAALAPGTHFPPVSEARIVGGISTRVKRGSPAFRRLVRGATPSIVFKDEEATGADLLMTPRLRTRLHELARLVTREWPGVRLRVTEAWDEDSEHGENSIHYEGRAVDVTTSDRDRRKLGRLAGLAIQAGFDWVSHERDHVHASVR
;
A
#
# COMPACT_ATOMS: atom_id res chain seq x y z
N MET A 1 -3.09 21.13 -59.04
CA MET A 1 -3.57 21.58 -60.37
C MET A 1 -4.26 20.39 -61.02
N ALA A 2 -5.58 20.51 -61.22
CA ALA A 2 -6.47 19.65 -62.01
C ALA A 2 -6.64 18.17 -61.58
N LEU A 3 -7.80 17.50 -61.64
CA LEU A 3 -9.24 17.83 -61.70
C LEU A 3 -9.96 16.46 -61.84
N GLN A 4 -11.14 16.31 -61.22
CA GLN A 4 -12.29 15.51 -61.67
C GLN A 4 -12.17 13.96 -61.63
N LYS A 5 -13.24 13.17 -61.43
CA LYS A 5 -14.70 13.40 -61.40
C LYS A 5 -15.38 12.20 -60.73
N ALA A 6 -16.52 12.45 -60.07
CA ALA A 6 -17.50 11.43 -59.69
C ALA A 6 -18.23 10.83 -60.91
N PRO A 7 -19.02 9.75 -60.70
CA PRO A 7 -20.44 9.85 -61.05
C PRO A 7 -21.41 9.31 -59.98
N THR A 8 -22.66 9.69 -60.17
CA THR A 8 -23.86 9.64 -59.33
C THR A 8 -24.87 8.57 -59.77
N HIS A 9 -25.93 8.41 -58.95
CA HIS A 9 -27.25 7.76 -59.16
C HIS A 9 -27.31 6.23 -58.94
N SER A 10 -28.38 5.62 -58.41
CA SER A 10 -29.80 6.01 -58.21
C SER A 10 -30.39 5.17 -57.05
N SER A 11 -31.23 5.73 -56.18
CA SER A 11 -32.71 5.71 -56.21
C SER A 11 -33.40 4.45 -55.66
N GLY A 12 -34.15 4.66 -54.56
CA GLY A 12 -35.55 4.22 -54.43
C GLY A 12 -35.83 2.89 -53.72
N CYS A 13 -36.56 2.95 -52.61
CA CYS A 13 -38.00 2.63 -52.58
C CYS A 13 -38.49 2.54 -51.12
N ALA A 14 -39.39 3.44 -50.75
CA ALA A 14 -40.17 3.37 -49.52
C ALA A 14 -41.35 2.40 -49.69
N ARG A 15 -41.71 1.63 -48.66
CA ARG A 15 -43.10 1.19 -48.47
C ARG A 15 -43.48 1.15 -46.99
N SER A 16 -44.52 1.93 -46.72
CA SER A 16 -45.36 1.97 -45.53
C SER A 16 -46.06 0.64 -45.25
N GLY A 17 -46.44 0.45 -43.99
CA GLY A 17 -47.47 -0.51 -43.57
C GLY A 17 -47.93 -0.20 -42.15
N ALA A 18 -49.03 0.54 -42.03
CA ALA A 18 -49.78 0.74 -40.80
C ALA A 18 -51.08 -0.07 -40.86
N ALA A 19 -51.50 -0.67 -39.73
CA ALA A 19 -52.90 -0.91 -39.32
C ALA A 19 -52.90 -1.80 -38.05
N LEU A 20 -53.41 -1.31 -36.91
CA LEU A 20 -54.77 -1.57 -36.35
C LEU A 20 -55.06 -3.07 -36.08
N ALA A 21 -55.72 -3.53 -35.02
CA ALA A 21 -56.24 -3.00 -33.76
C ALA A 21 -56.93 -4.17 -33.02
N ARG A 22 -57.33 -3.94 -31.75
CA ARG A 22 -58.33 -4.70 -30.95
C ARG A 22 -57.75 -5.98 -30.29
N CYS A 23 -58.05 -6.35 -29.05
CA CYS A 23 -59.34 -6.41 -28.37
C CYS A 23 -59.14 -6.54 -26.84
N ALA A 24 -60.14 -6.11 -26.08
CA ALA A 24 -60.19 -6.10 -24.63
C ALA A 24 -60.37 -7.50 -24.01
N THR A 25 -59.87 -7.69 -22.77
CA THR A 25 -60.64 -8.35 -21.69
C THR A 25 -60.20 -7.83 -20.34
N LEU A 26 -61.19 -7.31 -19.61
CA LEU A 26 -61.19 -6.88 -18.22
C LEU A 26 -61.33 -8.13 -17.33
N SER A 27 -60.50 -8.29 -16.30
CA SER A 27 -60.83 -9.18 -15.17
C SER A 27 -60.20 -8.62 -13.89
N LEU A 28 -61.12 -8.17 -13.04
CA LEU A 28 -60.95 -7.66 -11.69
C LEU A 28 -60.96 -8.85 -10.72
N VAL A 29 -59.91 -9.02 -9.92
CA VAL A 29 -59.96 -9.81 -8.68
C VAL A 29 -59.28 -9.01 -7.58
N LEU A 30 -60.04 -8.71 -6.53
CA LEU A 30 -59.63 -8.02 -5.31
C LEU A 30 -59.57 -9.02 -4.14
N PHE A 31 -58.70 -8.67 -3.18
CA PHE A 31 -58.55 -9.15 -1.79
C PHE A 31 -57.61 -10.31 -1.48
N GLY A 32 -56.61 -9.99 -0.66
CA GLY A 32 -55.71 -10.90 0.02
C GLY A 32 -54.57 -10.14 0.71
N SER A 33 -54.90 -9.32 1.72
CA SER A 33 -53.91 -8.70 2.61
C SER A 33 -53.29 -9.77 3.49
N GLY A 34 -51.98 -9.98 3.35
CA GLY A 34 -51.20 -10.88 4.18
C GLY A 34 -49.80 -10.32 4.35
N CYS A 35 -49.57 -9.64 5.49
CA CYS A 35 -48.25 -9.22 5.92
C CYS A 35 -47.45 -10.47 6.33
N ALA A 36 -46.68 -11.02 5.40
CA ALA A 36 -45.62 -11.97 5.72
C ALA A 36 -44.34 -11.18 5.97
N GLU A 37 -44.13 -10.78 7.23
CA GLU A 37 -42.86 -10.24 7.71
C GLU A 37 -41.89 -11.42 7.92
N THR A 38 -41.43 -12.00 6.81
CA THR A 38 -40.22 -12.84 6.87
C THR A 38 -39.05 -11.89 7.03
N GLY A 39 -38.64 -11.68 8.28
CA GLY A 39 -37.38 -11.03 8.61
C GLY A 39 -36.26 -11.78 7.91
N ALA A 40 -35.85 -11.30 6.74
CA ALA A 40 -34.63 -11.73 6.12
C ALA A 40 -33.50 -11.38 7.10
N PRO A 41 -32.68 -12.35 7.54
CA PRO A 41 -31.47 -12.00 8.26
C PRO A 41 -30.65 -11.14 7.30
N GLY A 42 -30.52 -9.86 7.64
CA GLY A 42 -29.64 -8.95 6.91
C GLY A 42 -28.25 -9.58 6.81
N PRO A 43 -27.49 -9.30 5.74
CA PRO A 43 -26.14 -9.80 5.61
C PRO A 43 -25.40 -9.50 6.92
N PRO A 44 -24.64 -10.46 7.47
CA PRO A 44 -23.88 -10.19 8.68
C PRO A 44 -23.02 -8.96 8.39
N LEU A 45 -23.22 -7.91 9.18
CA LEU A 45 -22.30 -6.79 9.25
C LEU A 45 -20.98 -7.36 9.74
N GLY A 46 -20.20 -7.85 8.78
CA GLY A 46 -18.83 -8.25 8.95
C GLY A 46 -18.13 -7.07 9.57
N ARG A 47 -17.76 -7.25 10.83
CA ARG A 47 -16.86 -6.37 11.55
C ARG A 47 -15.54 -6.43 10.81
N ASP A 48 -15.35 -5.56 9.82
CA ASP A 48 -14.11 -5.43 9.07
C ASP A 48 -13.00 -5.15 10.07
N SER A 49 -12.32 -6.21 10.46
CA SER A 49 -10.97 -6.13 11.02
C SER A 49 -10.11 -5.71 9.82
N GLY A 50 -10.13 -4.41 9.51
CA GLY A 50 -9.78 -3.83 8.22
C GLY A 50 -8.66 -4.58 7.52
N ALA A 51 -8.96 -5.17 6.37
CA ALA A 51 -8.03 -6.00 5.64
C ALA A 51 -6.71 -5.22 5.42
N ARG A 52 -5.58 -5.84 5.77
CA ARG A 52 -4.26 -5.23 5.55
C ARG A 52 -4.06 -5.05 4.04
N PRO A 53 -3.75 -3.84 3.56
CA PRO A 53 -3.63 -3.59 2.12
C PRO A 53 -2.41 -4.32 1.55
N ALA A 54 -2.58 -4.89 0.35
CA ALA A 54 -1.49 -5.58 -0.36
C ALA A 54 -0.45 -4.63 -0.97
N ALA A 55 -0.78 -3.35 -1.12
CA ALA A 55 0.11 -2.29 -1.58
C ALA A 55 -0.39 -0.92 -1.08
N LEU A 56 0.49 0.07 -1.00
CA LEU A 56 0.13 1.47 -0.70
C LEU A 56 0.27 2.36 -1.93
N ALA A 57 -0.64 3.32 -2.07
CA ALA A 57 -0.51 4.39 -3.06
C ALA A 57 0.57 5.40 -2.62
N PRO A 58 1.24 6.11 -3.55
CA PRO A 58 2.22 7.12 -3.19
C PRO A 58 1.63 8.18 -2.24
N GLY A 59 2.37 8.53 -1.20
CA GLY A 59 1.97 9.50 -0.18
C GLY A 59 0.95 8.98 0.84
N THR A 60 0.64 7.69 0.85
CA THR A 60 -0.26 7.09 1.84
C THR A 60 0.49 6.20 2.83
N HIS A 61 -0.14 5.97 3.99
CA HIS A 61 0.41 5.16 5.06
C HIS A 61 -0.63 4.19 5.65
N PHE A 62 -0.14 3.15 6.32
CA PHE A 62 -0.95 2.19 7.05
C PHE A 62 -0.33 1.92 8.43
N PRO A 63 -1.16 1.87 9.49
CA PRO A 63 -2.59 2.21 9.53
C PRO A 63 -2.86 3.70 9.18
N PRO A 64 -4.11 4.09 8.85
CA PRO A 64 -4.46 5.46 8.41
C PRO A 64 -4.55 6.43 9.60
N VAL A 65 -3.52 6.44 10.44
CA VAL A 65 -3.34 7.28 11.62
C VAL A 65 -1.87 7.70 11.69
N SER A 66 -1.54 8.74 12.43
CA SER A 66 -0.16 9.21 12.52
C SER A 66 0.78 8.16 13.13
N GLU A 67 2.03 8.16 12.68
CA GLU A 67 3.08 7.30 13.23
C GLU A 67 3.18 7.43 14.75
N ALA A 68 3.28 8.67 15.26
CA ALA A 68 3.40 8.94 16.69
C ALA A 68 2.25 8.36 17.53
N ARG A 69 1.05 8.19 16.96
CA ARG A 69 -0.10 7.58 17.66
C ARG A 69 0.06 6.05 17.79
N ILE A 70 0.73 5.42 16.84
CA ILE A 70 0.88 3.96 16.81
C ILE A 70 2.20 3.55 17.44
N VAL A 71 3.28 4.17 17.02
CA VAL A 71 4.65 3.85 17.40
C VAL A 71 5.04 4.60 18.68
N GLY A 72 4.48 5.78 18.92
CA GLY A 72 4.95 6.70 19.94
C GLY A 72 6.00 7.66 19.37
N GLY A 73 6.14 8.82 20.00
CA GLY A 73 7.17 9.79 19.61
C GLY A 73 8.58 9.34 20.04
N ILE A 74 9.57 10.09 19.57
CA ILE A 74 10.93 9.99 20.10
C ILE A 74 10.92 10.31 21.60
N SER A 75 11.61 9.48 22.37
CA SER A 75 11.92 9.70 23.78
C SER A 75 13.29 10.38 23.94
N THR A 76 14.30 9.90 23.22
CA THR A 76 15.64 10.50 23.24
C THR A 76 16.43 10.15 21.98
N ARG A 77 17.32 11.04 21.55
CA ARG A 77 18.27 10.74 20.47
C ARG A 77 19.36 9.82 21.00
N VAL A 78 19.45 8.62 20.44
CA VAL A 78 20.50 7.65 20.81
C VAL A 78 21.82 8.11 20.20
N LYS A 79 22.74 8.58 21.05
CA LYS A 79 24.08 8.98 20.62
C LYS A 79 25.02 7.78 20.55
N ARG A 80 25.92 7.75 19.56
CA ARG A 80 26.98 6.74 19.43
C ARG A 80 27.76 6.57 20.75
N GLY A 81 28.00 5.33 21.17
CA GLY A 81 28.70 5.00 22.42
C GLY A 81 27.89 5.13 23.71
N SER A 82 26.69 5.71 23.68
CA SER A 82 25.82 5.81 24.86
C SER A 82 25.35 4.43 25.37
N PRO A 83 24.86 4.31 26.61
CA PRO A 83 24.24 3.08 27.10
C PRO A 83 23.05 2.61 26.24
N ALA A 84 22.31 3.55 25.64
CA ALA A 84 21.21 3.23 24.73
C ALA A 84 21.71 2.66 23.40
N PHE A 85 22.79 3.22 22.86
CA PHE A 85 23.42 2.75 21.63
C PHE A 85 23.89 1.30 21.73
N ARG A 86 24.41 0.88 22.90
CA ARG A 86 24.83 -0.50 23.14
C ARG A 86 23.68 -1.53 23.08
N ARG A 87 22.43 -1.08 23.07
CA ARG A 87 21.25 -1.94 22.89
C ARG A 87 20.83 -2.09 21.43
N LEU A 88 21.35 -1.25 20.54
CA LEU A 88 21.15 -1.41 19.11
C LEU A 88 21.93 -2.65 18.63
N VAL A 89 21.36 -3.32 17.63
CA VAL A 89 21.90 -4.53 17.03
C VAL A 89 22.11 -4.31 15.54
N ARG A 90 23.05 -5.04 14.96
CA ARG A 90 23.25 -5.02 13.51
C ARG A 90 22.13 -5.79 12.80
N GLY A 91 21.57 -5.20 11.74
CA GLY A 91 20.56 -5.78 10.87
C GLY A 91 21.12 -6.64 9.73
N ALA A 92 22.44 -6.74 9.61
CA ALA A 92 23.14 -7.37 8.49
C ALA A 92 22.69 -8.83 8.22
N THR A 93 22.29 -9.11 6.98
CA THR A 93 22.06 -10.46 6.42
C THR A 93 22.36 -10.45 4.91
N PRO A 94 22.68 -11.60 4.27
CA PRO A 94 22.97 -11.63 2.83
C PRO A 94 21.82 -11.15 1.92
N SER A 95 20.57 -11.21 2.41
CA SER A 95 19.35 -10.80 1.71
C SER A 95 19.07 -9.29 1.78
N ILE A 96 19.89 -8.51 2.49
CA ILE A 96 19.74 -7.07 2.64
C ILE A 96 21.00 -6.37 2.10
N VAL A 97 20.78 -5.33 1.29
CA VAL A 97 21.81 -4.38 0.87
C VAL A 97 21.67 -3.12 1.73
N PHE A 98 22.75 -2.64 2.32
CA PHE A 98 22.78 -1.36 3.03
C PHE A 98 23.45 -0.31 2.14
N LYS A 99 22.98 0.93 2.20
CA LYS A 99 23.56 2.03 1.42
C LYS A 99 24.84 2.51 2.12
N ASP A 100 24.78 2.73 3.43
CA ASP A 100 25.89 3.08 4.32
C ASP A 100 26.86 4.07 3.68
N GLU A 101 26.32 5.14 3.11
CA GLU A 101 27.10 6.17 2.42
C GLU A 101 27.98 6.99 3.37
N GLU A 102 27.61 7.04 4.66
CA GLU A 102 28.39 7.66 5.73
C GLU A 102 29.65 6.84 6.03
N ALA A 103 29.68 5.56 5.64
CA ALA A 103 30.72 4.59 5.97
C ALA A 103 30.95 4.44 7.49
N THR A 104 29.93 4.71 8.30
CA THR A 104 29.98 4.58 9.78
C THR A 104 29.27 3.32 10.28
N GLY A 105 28.56 2.63 9.39
CA GLY A 105 27.69 1.51 9.69
C GLY A 105 26.42 1.87 10.44
N ALA A 106 26.03 3.15 10.47
CA ALA A 106 24.83 3.65 11.15
C ALA A 106 23.56 2.98 10.61
N ASP A 107 23.51 2.86 9.28
CA ASP A 107 22.49 2.20 8.47
C ASP A 107 22.23 0.73 8.87
N LEU A 108 23.22 0.09 9.49
CA LEU A 108 23.10 -1.29 9.96
C LEU A 108 22.52 -1.38 11.37
N LEU A 109 22.42 -0.29 12.11
CA LEU A 109 22.05 -0.28 13.53
C LEU A 109 20.56 -0.01 13.72
N MET A 110 19.94 -0.83 14.56
CA MET A 110 18.51 -0.78 14.82
C MET A 110 18.15 -1.48 16.12
N THR A 111 16.94 -1.27 16.63
CA THR A 111 16.42 -2.03 17.76
C THR A 111 16.22 -3.51 17.40
N PRO A 112 16.26 -4.43 18.38
CA PRO A 112 15.99 -5.85 18.13
C PRO A 112 14.62 -6.14 17.49
N ARG A 113 13.60 -5.35 17.84
CA ARG A 113 12.26 -5.45 17.23
C ARG A 113 12.31 -5.07 15.75
N LEU A 114 12.94 -3.94 15.42
CA LEU A 114 13.07 -3.49 14.03
C LEU A 114 13.82 -4.52 13.19
N ARG A 115 14.95 -5.05 13.70
CA ARG A 115 15.69 -6.14 13.03
C ARG A 115 14.79 -7.32 12.67
N THR A 116 13.94 -7.74 13.60
CA THR A 116 13.04 -8.88 13.40
C THR A 116 12.06 -8.63 12.26
N ARG A 117 11.49 -7.41 12.19
CA ARG A 117 10.57 -7.01 11.09
C ARG A 117 11.30 -6.85 9.76
N LEU A 118 12.49 -6.26 9.79
CA LEU A 118 13.32 -6.06 8.61
C LEU A 118 13.76 -7.40 8.00
N HIS A 119 14.12 -8.38 8.82
CA HIS A 119 14.51 -9.72 8.35
C HIS A 119 13.32 -10.46 7.70
N GLU A 120 12.13 -10.33 8.28
CA GLU A 120 10.92 -10.88 7.67
C GLU A 120 10.58 -10.19 6.35
N LEU A 121 10.71 -8.86 6.28
CA LEU A 121 10.54 -8.12 5.04
C LEU A 121 11.54 -8.56 3.97
N ALA A 122 12.82 -8.73 4.33
CA ALA A 122 13.83 -9.21 3.39
C ALA A 122 13.49 -10.59 2.81
N ARG A 123 12.98 -11.50 3.65
CA ARG A 123 12.49 -12.83 3.24
C ARG A 123 11.27 -12.76 2.32
N LEU A 124 10.38 -11.79 2.54
CA LEU A 124 9.23 -11.56 1.67
C LEU A 124 9.66 -10.99 0.32
N VAL A 125 10.57 -10.01 0.31
CA VAL A 125 11.11 -9.38 -0.91
C VAL A 125 11.80 -10.41 -1.82
N THR A 126 12.66 -11.27 -1.27
CA THR A 126 13.37 -12.28 -2.07
C THR A 126 12.45 -13.36 -2.65
N ARG A 127 11.28 -13.58 -2.03
CA ARG A 127 10.25 -14.49 -2.55
C ARG A 127 9.34 -13.83 -3.57
N GLU A 128 8.96 -12.58 -3.35
CA GLU A 128 8.13 -11.80 -4.28
C GLU A 128 8.87 -11.56 -5.59
N TRP A 129 10.16 -11.24 -5.52
CA TRP A 129 10.98 -10.89 -6.67
C TRP A 129 12.30 -11.67 -6.66
N PRO A 130 12.35 -12.84 -7.33
CA PRO A 130 13.59 -13.60 -7.47
C PRO A 130 14.72 -12.76 -8.07
N GLY A 131 15.89 -12.78 -7.42
CA GLY A 131 17.06 -11.97 -7.81
C GLY A 131 17.08 -10.54 -7.26
N VAL A 132 15.99 -10.07 -6.64
CA VAL A 132 15.93 -8.76 -5.97
C VAL A 132 16.08 -8.94 -4.46
N ARG A 133 16.83 -8.04 -3.84
CA ARG A 133 17.03 -7.97 -2.39
C ARG A 133 16.37 -6.73 -1.80
N LEU A 134 16.11 -6.76 -0.50
CA LEU A 134 15.73 -5.56 0.23
C LEU A 134 16.95 -4.64 0.28
N ARG A 135 16.74 -3.33 0.13
CA ARG A 135 17.78 -2.33 0.26
C ARG A 135 17.39 -1.31 1.33
N VAL A 136 18.17 -1.21 2.39
CA VAL A 136 18.08 -0.15 3.40
C VAL A 136 18.84 1.06 2.88
N THR A 137 18.24 2.24 3.01
CA THR A 137 18.88 3.53 2.73
C THR A 137 19.14 4.35 3.96
N GLU A 138 18.26 4.24 4.96
CA GLU A 138 18.43 4.87 6.27
C GLU A 138 17.91 3.91 7.35
N ALA A 139 18.54 3.92 8.53
CA ALA A 139 18.05 3.23 9.71
C ALA A 139 18.24 4.07 10.98
N TRP A 140 19.25 3.77 11.81
CA TRP A 140 19.62 4.66 12.90
C TRP A 140 20.44 5.83 12.36
N ASP A 141 19.91 7.04 12.50
CA ASP A 141 20.53 8.29 12.04
C ASP A 141 21.31 8.95 13.18
N GLU A 142 22.57 9.31 12.92
CA GLU A 142 23.42 10.08 13.84
C GLU A 142 23.77 11.50 13.37
N ASP A 143 23.48 11.82 12.10
CA ASP A 143 23.87 13.06 11.41
C ASP A 143 22.73 14.09 11.32
N SER A 144 21.53 13.72 11.79
CA SER A 144 20.36 14.59 11.86
C SER A 144 19.75 14.95 10.51
N GLU A 145 19.67 13.97 9.62
CA GLU A 145 19.07 14.11 8.30
C GLU A 145 17.54 14.16 8.35
N HIS A 146 16.93 13.62 9.41
CA HIS A 146 15.48 13.65 9.60
C HIS A 146 15.01 14.84 10.45
N GLY A 147 13.70 15.15 10.38
CA GLY A 147 13.08 16.17 11.24
C GLY A 147 13.27 15.89 12.74
N GLU A 148 13.15 16.95 13.56
CA GLU A 148 13.56 16.94 14.98
C GLU A 148 13.05 15.75 15.80
N ASN A 149 11.81 15.32 15.52
CA ASN A 149 11.08 14.29 16.24
C ASN A 149 11.15 12.88 15.62
N SER A 150 12.07 12.65 14.68
CA SER A 150 12.19 11.37 13.98
C SER A 150 12.61 10.22 14.91
N ILE A 151 11.98 9.07 14.75
CA ILE A 151 12.33 7.85 15.49
C ILE A 151 13.49 7.07 14.85
N HIS A 152 14.02 7.52 13.71
CA HIS A 152 15.31 7.06 13.19
C HIS A 152 16.42 7.29 14.22
N TYR A 153 16.36 8.38 14.99
CA TYR A 153 17.31 8.66 16.07
C TYR A 153 17.31 7.64 17.22
N GLU A 154 16.31 6.75 17.28
CA GLU A 154 16.23 5.64 18.24
C GLU A 154 16.52 4.28 17.61
N GLY A 155 16.79 4.23 16.30
CA GLY A 155 16.90 3.00 15.54
C GLY A 155 15.58 2.22 15.52
N ARG A 156 14.45 2.92 15.42
CA ARG A 156 13.09 2.34 15.40
C ARG A 156 12.38 2.47 14.05
N ALA A 157 13.00 3.15 13.09
CA ALA A 157 12.54 3.26 11.72
C ALA A 157 13.62 2.84 10.73
N VAL A 158 13.18 2.54 9.51
CA VAL A 158 14.02 2.30 8.34
C VAL A 158 13.37 2.92 7.12
N ASP A 159 14.21 3.42 6.22
CA ASP A 159 13.82 3.76 4.86
C ASP A 159 14.37 2.68 3.93
N VAL A 160 13.47 2.11 3.11
CA VAL A 160 13.79 0.96 2.28
C VAL A 160 13.35 1.11 0.83
N THR A 161 14.13 0.48 -0.04
CA THR A 161 13.90 0.34 -1.47
C THR A 161 14.14 -1.13 -1.88
N THR A 162 13.92 -1.46 -3.15
CA THR A 162 14.43 -2.70 -3.73
C THR A 162 15.84 -2.50 -4.26
N SER A 163 16.67 -3.55 -4.27
CA SER A 163 18.07 -3.46 -4.71
C SER A 163 18.23 -3.06 -6.17
N ASP A 164 17.23 -3.33 -7.00
CA ASP A 164 17.16 -2.90 -8.42
C ASP A 164 16.67 -1.45 -8.59
N ARG A 165 16.29 -0.78 -7.49
CA ARG A 165 15.83 0.61 -7.43
C ARG A 165 14.62 0.91 -8.34
N ASP A 166 13.80 -0.10 -8.64
CA ASP A 166 12.59 0.07 -9.44
C ASP A 166 11.46 0.71 -8.60
N ARG A 167 11.25 2.02 -8.80
CA ARG A 167 10.23 2.79 -8.07
C ARG A 167 8.81 2.25 -8.23
N ARG A 168 8.51 1.50 -9.30
CA ARG A 168 7.19 0.87 -9.49
C ARG A 168 6.91 -0.21 -8.44
N LYS A 169 7.95 -0.74 -7.78
CA LYS A 169 7.82 -1.75 -6.72
C LYS A 169 7.52 -1.16 -5.34
N LEU A 170 7.67 0.16 -5.12
CA LEU A 170 7.55 0.77 -3.79
C LEU A 170 6.17 0.55 -3.15
N GLY A 171 5.08 0.70 -3.92
CA GLY A 171 3.74 0.46 -3.40
C GLY A 171 3.56 -0.98 -2.90
N ARG A 172 4.07 -1.97 -3.66
CA ARG A 172 4.05 -3.37 -3.25
C ARG A 172 5.00 -3.67 -2.10
N LEU A 173 6.19 -3.05 -2.08
CA LEU A 173 7.16 -3.14 -0.99
C LEU A 173 6.55 -2.67 0.34
N ALA A 174 5.79 -1.57 0.32
CA ALA A 174 5.04 -1.10 1.48
C ALA A 174 4.01 -2.14 1.96
N GLY A 175 3.27 -2.77 1.05
CA GLY A 175 2.38 -3.88 1.39
C GLY A 175 3.10 -5.08 2.02
N LEU A 176 4.30 -5.42 1.53
CA LEU A 176 5.14 -6.44 2.15
C LEU A 176 5.63 -6.04 3.54
N ALA A 177 5.94 -4.76 3.79
CA ALA A 177 6.30 -4.27 5.12
C ALA A 177 5.11 -4.40 6.10
N ILE A 178 3.89 -4.09 5.65
CA ILE A 178 2.67 -4.32 6.45
C ILE A 178 2.49 -5.81 6.75
N GLN A 179 2.77 -6.68 5.78
CA GLN A 179 2.73 -8.13 5.96
C GLN A 179 3.83 -8.64 6.91
N ALA A 180 5.03 -8.04 6.87
CA ALA A 180 6.14 -8.35 7.78
C ALA A 180 5.86 -7.95 9.24
N GLY A 181 4.83 -7.13 9.46
CA GLY A 181 4.36 -6.72 10.78
C GLY A 181 5.09 -5.51 11.34
N PHE A 182 5.55 -4.60 10.47
CA PHE A 182 5.85 -3.23 10.89
C PHE A 182 4.60 -2.59 11.51
N ASP A 183 4.80 -1.78 12.54
CA ASP A 183 3.70 -1.19 13.29
C ASP A 183 3.10 -0.01 12.51
N TRP A 184 3.93 0.71 11.74
CA TRP A 184 3.51 1.77 10.82
C TRP A 184 4.37 1.74 9.55
N VAL A 185 3.75 2.00 8.39
CA VAL A 185 4.41 1.98 7.07
C VAL A 185 3.88 3.13 6.22
N SER A 186 4.76 3.87 5.58
CA SER A 186 4.44 4.95 4.65
C SER A 186 5.12 4.75 3.30
N HIS A 187 4.36 4.95 2.23
CA HIS A 187 4.91 5.01 0.88
C HIS A 187 5.29 6.46 0.59
N GLU A 188 6.54 6.79 0.86
CA GLU A 188 7.10 8.12 0.60
C GLU A 188 7.44 8.29 -0.88
N ARG A 189 8.05 9.43 -1.22
CA ARG A 189 8.28 9.81 -2.62
C ARG A 189 9.20 8.82 -3.36
N ASP A 190 10.29 8.40 -2.75
CA ASP A 190 11.37 7.63 -3.37
C ASP A 190 11.80 6.38 -2.58
N HIS A 191 11.21 6.17 -1.40
CA HIS A 191 11.43 5.01 -0.56
C HIS A 191 10.13 4.64 0.20
N VAL A 192 10.17 3.53 0.92
CA VAL A 192 9.16 3.14 1.89
C VAL A 192 9.74 3.37 3.27
N HIS A 193 9.10 4.22 4.05
CA HIS A 193 9.39 4.38 5.47
C HIS A 193 8.62 3.33 6.27
N ALA A 194 9.27 2.67 7.23
CA ALA A 194 8.61 1.69 8.08
C ALA A 194 9.19 1.66 9.49
N SER A 195 8.33 1.54 10.49
CA SER A 195 8.73 1.69 11.88
C SER A 195 8.05 0.74 12.87
N VAL A 196 8.64 0.66 14.06
CA VAL A 196 8.21 -0.23 15.14
C VAL A 196 8.12 0.47 16.50
N ARG A 197 7.17 0.01 17.31
CA ARG A 197 7.04 0.39 18.73
C ARG A 197 8.30 0.13 19.54
#